data_AF-A0A7W0U5L4-F1
#
_entry.id   AF-A0A7W0U5L4-F1
#
_cell.length_a   1.000
_cell.length_b   1.000
_cell.length_c   1.000
_cell.angle_alpha   90.00
_cell.angle_beta   90.00
_cell.angle_gamma   90.00
#
_symmetry.space_group_name_H-M   'P 1'
#
loop_
_entity.id
_entity.type
_entity.pdbx_description
1 polymer ?
#
loop_
_entity_poly.entity_id
_entity_poly.type
_entity_poly.pdbx_seq_one_letter_code
_entity_poly.pdbx_strand_id
1 'polypeptide(L)'
;MRTLWLVLASAGVLTSCFGDPPPDPSVAPLEVVHGSRQQPTEPCLLNRYEVGAGTHELVLIAEGQPVTVSVRDSTSSVVYRTEASRGDGEVVPGSVELGAGTYVVECTAGETSSEATLVVTP
;
A
#
# COMPACT_ATOMS: atom_id res chain seq x y z
N MET A 1 38.50 -42.58 43.69
CA MET A 1 37.35 -41.71 43.36
C MET A 1 37.78 -40.82 42.20
N ARG A 2 37.24 -41.03 41.00
CA ARG A 2 37.55 -40.24 39.79
C ARG A 2 36.32 -39.41 39.46
N THR A 3 36.38 -38.10 39.70
CA THR A 3 35.28 -37.18 39.39
C THR A 3 35.56 -36.56 38.02
N LEU A 4 34.64 -36.83 37.10
CA LEU A 4 34.63 -36.49 35.69
C LEU A 4 34.34 -34.99 35.52
N TRP A 5 35.14 -34.29 34.70
CA TRP A 5 34.86 -32.92 34.26
C TRP A 5 33.86 -32.97 33.10
N LEU A 6 32.68 -32.35 33.26
CA LEU A 6 31.74 -32.11 32.18
C LEU A 6 32.02 -30.73 31.56
N VAL A 7 32.52 -30.75 30.33
CA VAL A 7 32.67 -29.61 29.44
C VAL A 7 31.27 -29.13 29.04
N LEU A 8 30.90 -27.91 29.44
CA LEU A 8 29.68 -27.24 28.98
C LEU A 8 29.88 -26.86 27.51
N ALA A 9 29.21 -27.57 26.61
CA ALA A 9 29.17 -27.26 25.19
C ALA A 9 28.25 -26.05 24.95
N SER A 10 28.84 -24.95 24.50
CA SER A 10 28.15 -23.76 24.02
C SER A 10 27.34 -24.12 22.75
N ALA A 11 26.05 -24.38 22.91
CA ALA A 11 25.13 -24.55 21.78
C ALA A 11 24.84 -23.16 21.20
N GLY A 12 25.45 -22.87 20.05
CA GLY A 12 25.20 -21.69 19.25
C GLY A 12 23.75 -21.64 18.82
N VAL A 13 23.01 -20.65 19.33
CA VAL A 13 21.71 -20.26 18.81
C VAL A 13 21.96 -19.53 17.49
N LEU A 14 21.84 -20.25 16.39
CA LEU A 14 21.85 -19.68 15.05
C LEU A 14 20.55 -18.84 14.90
N THR A 15 20.71 -17.54 15.01
CA THR A 15 19.69 -16.52 14.75
C THR A 15 19.26 -16.61 13.29
N SER A 16 18.14 -17.27 13.03
CA SER A 16 17.49 -17.20 11.72
C SER A 16 16.70 -15.90 11.65
N CYS A 17 17.19 -14.93 10.88
CA CYS A 17 16.41 -13.78 10.46
C CYS A 17 15.35 -14.22 9.44
N PHE A 18 14.34 -14.97 9.87
CA PHE A 18 13.12 -15.11 9.08
C PHE A 18 12.38 -13.79 9.21
N GLY A 19 12.50 -12.94 8.18
CA GLY A 19 11.72 -11.71 8.09
C GLY A 19 10.24 -12.03 8.24
N ASP A 20 9.49 -11.09 8.80
CA ASP A 20 8.05 -11.25 9.00
C ASP A 20 7.39 -11.73 7.69
N PRO A 21 6.47 -12.70 7.77
CA PRO A 21 5.75 -13.14 6.59
C PRO A 21 5.06 -11.92 5.94
N PRO A 22 4.91 -11.91 4.62
CA PRO A 22 4.15 -10.86 3.94
C PRO A 22 2.76 -10.72 4.59
N PRO A 23 2.21 -9.49 4.66
CA PRO A 23 0.86 -9.30 5.15
C PRO A 23 -0.12 -10.11 4.30
N ASP A 24 -1.22 -10.54 4.90
CA ASP A 24 -2.31 -11.19 4.19
C ASP A 24 -2.77 -10.28 3.03
N PRO A 25 -2.86 -10.80 1.78
CA PRO A 25 -3.23 -10.01 0.60
C PRO A 25 -4.55 -9.25 0.76
N SER A 26 -5.52 -9.78 1.53
CA SER A 26 -6.85 -9.20 1.74
C SER A 26 -6.87 -7.96 2.66
N VAL A 27 -5.78 -7.70 3.37
CA VAL A 27 -5.61 -6.53 4.26
C VAL A 27 -4.32 -5.77 3.97
N ALA A 28 -3.66 -6.09 2.87
CA ALA A 28 -2.40 -5.51 2.51
C ALA A 28 -2.60 -4.00 2.21
N PRO A 29 -1.84 -3.08 2.84
CA PRO A 29 -2.12 -1.64 2.79
C PRO A 29 -1.86 -1.02 1.42
N LEU A 30 -2.76 -0.17 0.94
CA LEU A 30 -2.63 0.58 -0.31
C LEU A 30 -2.11 1.99 -0.03
N GLU A 31 -1.15 2.44 -0.84
CA GLU A 31 -0.69 3.83 -0.82
C GLU A 31 -0.90 4.43 -2.19
N VAL A 32 -1.51 5.62 -2.24
CA VAL A 32 -1.68 6.43 -3.44
C VAL A 32 -0.84 7.68 -3.28
N VAL A 33 0.20 7.84 -4.10
CA VAL A 33 1.09 9.00 -4.05
C VAL A 33 0.84 9.88 -5.27
N HIS A 34 0.45 11.12 -5.04
CA HIS A 34 0.30 12.12 -6.08
C HIS A 34 1.49 13.07 -6.14
N GLY A 35 2.01 13.33 -7.33
CA GLY A 35 3.05 14.34 -7.55
C GLY A 35 4.46 13.94 -7.10
N SER A 36 4.75 12.63 -7.01
CA SER A 36 6.04 12.17 -6.49
C SER A 36 7.23 12.75 -7.25
N ARG A 37 8.18 13.33 -6.51
CA ARG A 37 9.42 13.85 -7.09
C ARG A 37 10.31 12.76 -7.67
N GLN A 38 10.14 11.52 -7.24
CA GLN A 38 10.91 10.38 -7.72
C GLN A 38 10.42 9.90 -9.10
N GLN A 39 9.14 10.10 -9.40
CA GLN A 39 8.51 9.66 -10.65
C GLN A 39 7.61 10.78 -11.22
N PRO A 40 8.20 11.89 -11.70
CA PRO A 40 7.44 13.08 -12.10
C PRO A 40 6.54 12.88 -13.34
N THR A 41 6.76 11.80 -14.10
CA THR A 41 5.96 11.45 -15.29
C THR A 41 4.76 10.56 -14.97
N GLU A 42 4.68 10.03 -13.74
CA GLU A 42 3.59 9.18 -13.27
C GLU A 42 2.95 9.86 -12.04
N PRO A 43 2.01 10.81 -12.26
CA PRO A 43 1.49 11.64 -11.19
C PRO A 43 0.50 10.92 -10.27
N CYS A 44 0.09 9.68 -10.56
CA CYS A 44 -0.75 8.85 -9.70
C CYS A 44 -0.08 7.49 -9.51
N LEU A 45 0.62 7.31 -8.41
CA LEU A 45 1.40 6.11 -8.13
C LEU A 45 0.71 5.26 -7.09
N LEU A 46 0.76 3.95 -7.30
CA LEU A 46 0.40 2.96 -6.30
C LEU A 46 1.65 2.28 -5.78
N ASN A 47 1.71 2.01 -4.47
CA ASN A 47 2.77 1.15 -3.93
C ASN A 47 2.63 -0.31 -4.39
N ARG A 48 1.43 -0.72 -4.82
CA ARG A 48 1.12 -2.03 -5.39
C ARG A 48 -0.03 -1.92 -6.38
N TYR A 49 0.04 -2.73 -7.43
CA TYR A 49 -0.97 -2.78 -8.49
C TYR A 49 -1.83 -4.05 -8.40
N GLU A 50 -1.61 -4.88 -7.38
CA GLU A 50 -2.35 -6.11 -7.09
C GLU A 50 -2.55 -6.29 -5.57
N VAL A 51 -3.76 -6.65 -5.15
CA VAL A 51 -4.13 -7.04 -3.77
C VAL A 51 -5.17 -8.16 -3.79
N GLY A 52 -5.40 -8.83 -2.65
CA GLY A 52 -6.53 -9.76 -2.50
C GLY A 52 -7.81 -9.03 -2.16
N ALA A 53 -8.97 -9.60 -2.48
CA ALA A 53 -10.26 -9.03 -2.10
C ALA A 53 -10.39 -8.94 -0.57
N GLY A 54 -10.89 -7.80 -0.09
CA GLY A 54 -10.97 -7.53 1.34
C GLY A 54 -11.02 -6.04 1.68
N THR A 55 -10.70 -5.73 2.94
CA THR A 55 -10.66 -4.36 3.47
C THR A 55 -9.21 -3.92 3.61
N HIS A 56 -8.86 -2.87 2.89
CA HIS A 56 -7.51 -2.30 2.89
C HIS A 56 -7.50 -0.97 3.62
N GLU A 57 -6.46 -0.75 4.41
CA GLU A 57 -6.04 0.61 4.73
C GLU A 57 -5.55 1.25 3.43
N LEU A 58 -6.10 2.41 3.08
CA LEU A 58 -5.66 3.21 1.93
C LEU A 58 -5.14 4.54 2.45
N VAL A 59 -3.89 4.86 2.14
CA VAL A 59 -3.25 6.11 2.51
C VAL A 59 -3.01 6.94 1.26
N LEU A 60 -3.59 8.14 1.22
CA LEU A 60 -3.26 9.14 0.21
C LEU A 60 -2.09 9.99 0.71
N ILE A 61 -1.07 10.16 -0.13
CA ILE A 61 0.08 11.03 0.11
C ILE A 61 0.16 12.06 -1.02
N ALA A 62 -0.05 13.33 -0.72
CA ALA A 62 -0.04 14.42 -1.69
C ALA A 62 1.28 15.21 -1.67
N GLU A 63 2.14 14.99 -2.67
CA GLU A 63 3.45 15.63 -2.84
C GLU A 63 3.45 16.71 -3.94
N GLY A 64 2.55 17.68 -3.89
CA GLY A 64 2.76 18.92 -4.65
C GLY A 64 1.56 19.85 -4.66
N GLN A 65 0.39 19.32 -4.98
CA GLN A 65 -0.86 20.06 -5.06
C GLN A 65 -1.98 19.33 -4.31
N PRO A 66 -3.05 20.03 -3.91
CA PRO A 66 -4.27 19.39 -3.46
C PRO A 66 -4.76 18.41 -4.53
N VAL A 67 -5.24 17.25 -4.09
CA VAL A 67 -5.63 16.15 -4.98
C VAL A 67 -6.86 15.44 -4.44
N THR A 68 -7.76 15.08 -5.35
CA THR A 68 -8.83 14.12 -5.10
C THR A 68 -8.42 12.77 -5.67
N VAL A 69 -8.54 11.71 -4.87
CA VAL A 69 -8.42 10.33 -5.34
C VAL A 69 -9.79 9.69 -5.38
N SER A 70 -10.13 9.08 -6.51
CA SER A 70 -11.30 8.23 -6.64
C SER A 70 -10.90 6.82 -7.08
N VAL A 71 -11.55 5.81 -6.51
CA VAL A 71 -11.41 4.41 -6.92
C VAL A 71 -12.71 4.02 -7.59
N ARG A 72 -12.63 3.62 -8.86
CA ARG A 72 -13.78 3.25 -9.69
C ARG A 72 -13.71 1.77 -10.06
N ASP A 73 -14.85 1.10 -9.99
CA ASP A 73 -14.97 -0.29 -10.45
C ASP A 73 -15.10 -0.38 -11.98
N SER A 74 -15.22 -1.61 -12.49
CA SER A 74 -15.39 -1.89 -13.93
C SER A 74 -16.67 -1.29 -14.55
N THR A 75 -17.66 -0.92 -13.74
CA THR A 75 -18.89 -0.23 -14.17
C THR A 75 -18.73 1.29 -14.17
N SER A 76 -17.53 1.79 -13.86
CA SER A 76 -17.21 3.21 -13.62
C SER A 76 -17.90 3.81 -12.40
N SER A 77 -18.41 2.97 -11.48
CA SER A 77 -18.98 3.43 -10.22
C SER A 77 -17.86 3.77 -9.25
N VAL A 78 -17.94 4.93 -8.59
CA VAL A 78 -16.99 5.34 -7.55
C VAL A 78 -17.30 4.55 -6.28
N VAL A 79 -16.40 3.62 -5.92
CA VAL A 79 -16.53 2.81 -4.69
C VAL A 79 -15.83 3.46 -3.50
N TYR A 80 -14.87 4.34 -3.75
CA TYR A 80 -14.16 5.09 -2.72
C TYR A 80 -13.71 6.45 -3.25
N ARG A 81 -13.71 7.46 -2.38
CA ARG A 81 -13.21 8.80 -2.69
C ARG A 81 -12.59 9.42 -1.45
N THR A 82 -11.44 10.04 -1.62
CA THR A 82 -10.77 10.82 -0.57
C THR A 82 -10.08 12.04 -1.18
N GLU A 83 -9.72 13.01 -0.35
CA GLU A 83 -9.07 14.24 -0.79
C GLU A 83 -7.98 14.66 0.20
N ALA A 84 -6.87 15.13 -0.34
CA ALA A 84 -5.88 15.90 0.38
C ALA A 84 -6.08 17.38 0.01
N SER A 85 -6.35 18.20 1.02
CA SER A 85 -6.60 19.63 0.87
C SER A 85 -5.31 20.42 0.64
N ARG A 86 -4.16 19.82 0.95
CA ARG A 86 -2.82 20.39 0.82
C ARG A 86 -1.93 19.46 0.00
N GLY A 87 -0.95 20.06 -0.65
CA GLY A 87 0.03 19.36 -1.50
C GLY A 87 1.44 19.30 -0.90
N ASP A 88 1.60 19.51 0.40
CA ASP A 88 2.91 19.66 1.06
C ASP A 88 3.33 18.41 1.83
N GLY A 89 3.03 17.23 1.29
CA GLY A 89 3.24 15.94 1.97
C GLY A 89 2.10 15.59 2.92
N GLU A 90 0.89 16.09 2.66
CA GLU A 90 -0.28 15.73 3.45
C GLU A 90 -0.57 14.23 3.28
N VAL A 91 -0.82 13.57 4.42
CA VAL A 91 -1.14 12.16 4.52
C VAL A 91 -2.59 12.03 5.01
N VAL A 92 -3.44 11.41 4.20
CA VAL A 92 -4.85 11.20 4.50
C VAL A 92 -5.13 9.70 4.59
N PRO A 93 -5.32 9.14 5.80
CA PRO A 93 -5.65 7.74 5.96
C PRO A 93 -7.13 7.48 5.66
N GLY A 94 -7.41 6.27 5.20
CA GLY A 94 -8.76 5.81 4.90
C GLY A 94 -8.85 4.29 4.85
N SER A 95 -10.05 3.80 4.59
CA SER A 95 -10.34 2.38 4.47
C SER A 95 -11.24 2.16 3.25
N VAL A 96 -10.90 1.16 2.45
CA VAL A 96 -11.64 0.79 1.26
C VAL A 96 -11.92 -0.72 1.26
N GLU A 97 -13.16 -1.09 0.95
CA GLU A 97 -13.54 -2.48 0.73
C GLU A 97 -13.55 -2.76 -0.78
N LEU A 98 -12.78 -3.76 -1.20
CA LEU A 98 -12.61 -4.13 -2.60
C LEU A 98 -13.00 -5.58 -2.81
N GLY A 99 -13.90 -5.81 -3.78
CA GLY A 99 -14.17 -7.15 -4.29
C GLY A 99 -13.17 -7.54 -5.37
N ALA A 100 -13.12 -8.82 -5.75
CA ALA A 100 -12.29 -9.25 -6.86
C ALA A 100 -12.70 -8.55 -8.17
N GLY A 101 -11.72 -8.06 -8.94
CA GLY A 101 -11.97 -7.32 -10.18
C GLY A 101 -10.84 -6.37 -10.56
N THR A 102 -11.13 -5.49 -11.52
CA THR A 102 -10.21 -4.43 -11.93
C THR A 102 -10.81 -3.09 -11.57
N TYR A 103 -9.98 -2.23 -10.99
CA TYR A 103 -10.33 -0.89 -10.56
C TYR A 103 -9.43 0.14 -11.23
N VAL A 104 -9.98 1.33 -11.43
CA VAL A 104 -9.22 2.52 -11.85
C VAL A 104 -9.07 3.42 -10.63
N VAL A 105 -7.83 3.69 -10.25
CA VAL A 105 -7.49 4.72 -9.25
C VAL A 105 -7.16 6.00 -10.00
N GLU A 106 -8.02 7.00 -9.88
CA GLU A 106 -7.88 8.29 -10.54
C GLU A 106 -7.43 9.35 -9.54
N CYS A 107 -6.33 10.03 -9.83
CA CYS A 107 -5.86 11.21 -9.12
C CYS A 107 -6.18 12.46 -9.94
N THR A 108 -7.02 13.36 -9.39
CA THR A 108 -7.37 14.64 -10.00
C THR A 108 -6.80 15.80 -9.20
N ALA A 109 -5.96 16.62 -9.85
CA ALA A 109 -5.37 17.84 -9.29
C ALA A 109 -5.63 19.02 -10.23
N GLY A 110 -6.44 19.98 -9.77
CA GLY A 110 -6.92 21.08 -10.61
C GLY A 110 -7.68 20.55 -11.83
N GLU A 111 -7.21 20.91 -13.03
CA GLU A 111 -7.78 20.45 -14.31
C GLU A 111 -7.09 19.20 -14.87
N THR A 112 -6.09 18.66 -14.17
CA THR A 112 -5.34 17.49 -14.62
C THR A 112 -5.86 16.23 -13.94
N SER A 113 -6.11 15.18 -14.73
CA SER A 113 -6.43 13.84 -14.25
C SER A 113 -5.34 12.85 -14.69
N SER A 114 -5.13 11.83 -13.88
CA SER A 114 -4.19 10.74 -14.13
C SER A 114 -4.67 9.48 -13.45
N GLU A 115 -4.32 8.32 -14.02
CA GLU A 115 -4.91 7.05 -13.61
C GLU A 115 -3.87 5.95 -13.40
N ALA A 116 -4.16 5.06 -12.47
CA ALA A 116 -3.47 3.79 -12.26
C ALA A 116 -4.49 2.65 -12.25
N THR A 117 -4.09 1.48 -12.74
CA THR A 117 -4.95 0.28 -12.71
C THR A 117 -4.60 -0.57 -11.49
N LEU A 118 -5.60 -0.93 -10.69
CA LEU A 118 -5.47 -1.85 -9.57
C LEU A 118 -6.21 -3.15 -9.88
N VAL A 119 -5.54 -4.28 -9.71
CA VAL A 119 -6.13 -5.62 -9.82
C VAL A 119 -6.41 -6.16 -8.42
N VAL A 120 -7.60 -6.70 -8.22
CA VAL A 120 -8.01 -7.32 -6.96
C VAL A 120 -8.31 -8.79 -7.23
N THR A 121 -7.50 -9.67 -6.66
CA THR A 121 -7.63 -11.12 -6.84
C THR A 121 -8.65 -11.71 -5.85
N PRO A 122 -9.26 -12.86 -6.16
CA PRO A 122 -10.10 -13.59 -5.22
C PRO A 122 -9.38 -13.97 -3.93
#